data_AF-A4FYF6-F1
#
_entry.id   AF-A4FYF6-F1
#
_cell.length_a   1.000
_cell.length_b   1.000
_cell.length_c   1.000
_cell.angle_alpha   90.00
_cell.angle_beta   90.00
_cell.angle_gamma   90.00
#
_symmetry.space_group_name_H-M   'P 1'
#
loop_
_entity.id
_entity.type
_entity.pdbx_description
1 polymer ?
#
loop_
_entity_poly.entity_id
_entity_poly.type
_entity_poly.pdbx_seq_one_letter_code
_entity_poly.pdbx_strand_id
1 'polypeptide(L)'
;MLLVPADEVIEIYDKINGGVRKEIKEKAMEEAEKWIDSEDPEKLGLKIGQFRNLSFNISTQKKNHICLRILRTESGFEFELVSIPKNEVDFYVSRG
;
A
#
# COMPACT_ATOMS: atom_id res chain seq x y z
N MET A 1 -31.57 0.83 17.50
CA MET A 1 -30.18 1.34 17.50
C MET A 1 -29.33 0.20 16.94
N LEU A 2 -29.00 0.25 15.65
CA LEU A 2 -28.18 -0.76 14.99
C LEU A 2 -26.72 -0.43 15.30
N LEU A 3 -26.09 -1.25 16.12
CA LEU A 3 -24.64 -1.19 16.36
C LEU A 3 -23.98 -1.80 15.13
N VAL A 4 -23.49 -0.94 14.23
CA VAL A 4 -22.62 -1.36 13.13
C VAL A 4 -21.33 -1.87 13.79
N PRO A 5 -20.84 -3.08 13.49
CA PRO A 5 -19.53 -3.52 13.97
C PRO A 5 -18.51 -2.48 13.53
N ALA A 6 -17.55 -2.15 14.40
CA ALA A 6 -16.47 -1.25 14.03
C ALA A 6 -15.88 -1.77 12.72
N ASP A 7 -16.05 -0.99 11.65
CA ASP A 7 -15.41 -1.25 10.36
C ASP A 7 -13.97 -1.66 10.66
N GLU A 8 -13.52 -2.79 10.12
CA GLU A 8 -12.14 -3.24 10.29
C GLU A 8 -11.24 -2.09 9.82
N VAL A 9 -10.69 -1.33 10.77
CA VAL A 9 -9.81 -0.22 10.45
C VAL A 9 -8.56 -0.85 9.85
N ILE A 10 -8.45 -0.77 8.53
CA ILE A 10 -7.29 -1.31 7.81
C ILE A 10 -6.10 -0.40 8.13
N GLU A 11 -5.19 -0.91 8.96
CA GLU A 11 -4.00 -0.18 9.36
C GLU A 11 -2.92 -0.29 8.28
N ILE A 12 -2.39 0.86 7.83
CA ILE A 12 -1.27 0.93 6.89
C ILE A 12 0.00 1.32 7.66
N TYR A 13 0.96 0.42 7.73
CA TYR A 13 2.21 0.64 8.45
C TYR A 13 3.20 1.49 7.63
N ASP A 14 3.55 2.69 8.11
CA ASP A 14 4.60 3.52 7.49
C ASP A 14 6.00 2.95 7.78
N LYS A 15 6.59 2.25 6.79
CA LYS A 15 7.98 1.78 6.81
C LYS A 15 8.91 2.63 5.95
N ILE A 16 8.48 3.81 5.52
CA ILE A 16 9.30 4.72 4.71
C ILE A 16 10.30 5.43 5.63
N ASN A 17 11.60 5.27 5.33
CA ASN A 17 12.67 5.97 6.02
C ASN A 17 12.43 7.49 6.11
N GLY A 18 12.86 8.11 7.22
CA GLY A 18 12.64 9.54 7.53
C GLY A 18 13.25 10.57 6.56
N GLY A 19 13.90 10.12 5.48
CA GLY A 19 14.40 10.99 4.40
C GLY A 19 13.36 11.37 3.34
N VAL A 20 12.14 10.83 3.41
CA VAL A 20 11.05 11.16 2.47
C VAL A 20 10.20 12.30 3.05
N ARG A 21 9.91 13.32 2.23
CA ARG A 21 9.10 14.48 2.62
C ARG A 21 7.71 14.05 3.09
N LYS A 22 7.20 14.70 4.13
CA LYS A 22 5.88 14.41 4.72
C LYS A 22 4.76 14.45 3.68
N GLU A 23 4.72 15.47 2.83
CA GLU A 23 3.72 15.63 1.75
C GLU A 23 3.70 14.43 0.79
N ILE A 24 4.86 13.83 0.50
CA ILE A 24 4.96 12.65 -0.37
C ILE A 24 4.37 11.43 0.33
N LYS A 25 4.63 11.28 1.64
CA LYS A 25 4.08 10.21 2.46
C LYS A 25 2.56 10.34 2.59
N GLU A 26 2.08 11.53 2.92
CA GLU A 26 0.64 11.81 3.04
C GLU A 26 -0.10 11.51 1.74
N LYS A 27 0.44 11.96 0.59
CA LYS A 27 -0.13 11.64 -0.72
C LYS A 27 -0.14 10.13 -0.99
N ALA A 28 0.93 9.42 -0.64
CA ALA A 28 0.99 7.97 -0.84
C ALA A 28 0.03 7.21 0.08
N MET A 29 -0.17 7.70 1.31
CA MET A 29 -1.17 7.19 2.24
C MET A 29 -2.58 7.36 1.67
N GLU A 30 -2.93 8.56 1.21
CA GLU A 30 -4.24 8.83 0.62
C GLU A 30 -4.54 7.94 -0.61
N GLU A 31 -3.56 7.73 -1.48
CA GLU A 31 -3.74 6.84 -2.64
C GLU A 31 -3.81 5.36 -2.22
N ALA A 32 -3.12 4.97 -1.14
CA ALA A 32 -3.21 3.62 -0.58
C ALA A 32 -4.57 3.34 0.04
N GLU A 33 -5.09 4.26 0.85
CA GLU A 33 -6.44 4.18 1.43
C GLU A 33 -7.48 4.07 0.32
N LYS A 34 -7.43 4.95 -0.69
CA LYS A 34 -8.35 4.89 -1.84
C LYS A 34 -8.27 3.56 -2.59
N TRP A 35 -7.07 3.01 -2.76
CA TRP A 35 -6.91 1.72 -3.43
C TRP A 35 -7.52 0.60 -2.60
N ILE A 36 -7.28 0.57 -1.29
CA ILE A 36 -7.83 -0.43 -0.37
C ILE A 36 -9.37 -0.36 -0.34
N ASP A 37 -9.94 0.84 -0.36
CA ASP A 37 -11.39 1.04 -0.35
C ASP A 37 -12.07 0.63 -1.67
N SER A 38 -11.33 0.70 -2.79
CA SER A 38 -11.88 0.49 -4.14
C SER A 38 -11.53 -0.87 -4.75
N GLU A 39 -10.46 -1.51 -4.30
CA GLU A 39 -9.95 -2.76 -4.86
C GLU A 39 -9.90 -3.88 -3.81
N ASP A 40 -10.16 -5.10 -4.29
CA ASP A 40 -10.07 -6.31 -3.47
C ASP A 40 -8.65 -6.90 -3.59
N PRO A 41 -7.86 -6.93 -2.50
CA PRO A 41 -6.52 -7.49 -2.51
C PRO A 41 -6.48 -9.00 -2.82
N GLU A 42 -7.59 -9.75 -2.68
CA GLU A 42 -7.68 -11.15 -3.10
C GLU A 42 -7.46 -11.32 -4.61
N LYS A 43 -7.78 -10.30 -5.41
CA LYS A 43 -7.53 -10.31 -6.87
C LYS A 43 -6.04 -10.41 -7.23
N LEU A 44 -5.14 -10.11 -6.28
CA LEU A 44 -3.69 -10.23 -6.50
C LEU A 44 -3.20 -11.68 -6.50
N GLY A 45 -4.05 -12.64 -6.09
CA GLY A 45 -3.72 -14.07 -6.11
C GLY A 45 -2.52 -14.43 -5.22
N LEU A 46 -2.33 -13.70 -4.12
CA LEU A 46 -1.21 -13.89 -3.20
C LEU A 46 -1.40 -15.16 -2.36
N LYS A 47 -0.35 -15.98 -2.28
CA LYS A 47 -0.29 -17.08 -1.29
C LYS A 47 0.22 -16.55 0.04
N ILE A 48 -0.09 -17.26 1.14
CA ILE A 48 0.41 -16.93 2.48
C ILE A 48 1.94 -16.78 2.45
N GLY A 49 2.43 -15.68 3.02
CA GLY A 49 3.85 -15.30 3.03
C GLY A 49 4.35 -14.59 1.76
N GLN A 50 3.50 -14.41 0.74
CA GLN A 50 3.84 -13.64 -0.44
C GLN A 50 3.37 -12.20 -0.32
N PHE A 51 4.14 -11.29 -0.89
CA PHE A 51 3.78 -9.89 -1.00
C PHE A 51 3.89 -9.38 -2.43
N ARG A 52 3.20 -8.26 -2.70
CA ARG A 52 3.35 -7.46 -3.92
C ARG A 52 3.51 -5.99 -3.56
N ASN A 53 4.33 -5.28 -4.33
CA ASN A 53 4.53 -3.85 -4.21
C ASN A 53 3.77 -3.11 -5.32
N LEU A 54 2.75 -2.34 -4.94
CA LEU A 54 1.96 -1.48 -5.82
C LEU A 54 2.48 -0.05 -5.74
N SER A 55 2.93 0.51 -6.87
CA SER A 55 3.31 1.92 -6.94
C SER A 55 2.16 2.79 -7.41
N PHE A 56 1.91 3.88 -6.68
CA PHE A 56 0.98 4.96 -7.07
C PHE A 56 1.60 5.97 -8.05
N ASN A 57 2.67 5.58 -8.74
CA ASN A 57 3.49 6.48 -9.58
C ASN A 57 4.08 7.68 -8.82
N ILE A 58 4.24 7.55 -7.51
CA ILE A 58 4.89 8.55 -6.65
C ILE A 58 6.37 8.17 -6.52
N SER A 59 7.26 9.00 -7.05
CA SER A 59 8.71 8.79 -6.97
C SER A 59 9.39 9.82 -6.07
N THR A 60 10.36 9.38 -5.29
CA THR A 60 11.26 10.22 -4.49
C THR A 60 12.39 10.80 -5.36
N GLN A 61 13.11 11.80 -4.83
CA GLN A 61 14.28 12.39 -5.50
C GLN A 61 15.40 11.37 -5.82
N LYS A 62 15.47 10.27 -5.05
CA LYS A 62 16.44 9.18 -5.27
C LYS A 62 15.96 8.15 -6.30
N LYS A 63 14.92 8.45 -7.08
CA LYS A 63 14.28 7.54 -8.06
C LYS A 63 13.67 6.27 -7.47
N ASN A 64 13.51 6.20 -6.15
CA ASN A 64 12.70 5.17 -5.52
C ASN A 64 11.23 5.49 -5.68
N HIS A 65 10.40 4.47 -5.82
CA HIS A 65 8.96 4.56 -5.80
C HIS A 65 8.44 4.37 -4.38
N ILE A 66 7.46 5.18 -4.01
CA ILE A 66 6.64 4.91 -2.84
C ILE A 66 5.55 3.93 -3.27
N CYS A 67 5.46 2.84 -2.53
CA CYS A 67 4.59 1.73 -2.84
C CYS A 67 3.79 1.30 -1.61
N LEU A 68 2.60 0.79 -1.86
CA LEU A 68 1.86 -0.05 -0.93
C LEU A 68 2.33 -1.49 -1.12
N ARG A 69 2.96 -2.06 -0.10
CA ARG A 69 3.25 -3.48 -0.03
C ARG A 69 2.06 -4.18 0.62
N ILE A 70 1.55 -5.18 -0.09
CA ILE A 70 0.42 -5.99 0.36
C ILE A 70 0.97 -7.39 0.60
N LEU A 71 0.95 -7.83 1.86
CA LEU A 71 1.41 -9.14 2.30
C LEU A 71 0.22 -10.02 2.67
N ARG A 72 0.12 -11.22 2.11
CA ARG A 72 -0.89 -12.20 2.55
C ARG A 72 -0.40 -12.92 3.80
N THR A 73 -1.15 -12.81 4.88
CA THR A 73 -0.91 -13.53 6.14
C THR A 73 -1.93 -14.65 6.32
N GLU A 74 -1.81 -15.45 7.38
CA GLU A 74 -2.81 -16.47 7.73
C GLU A 74 -4.16 -15.86 8.11
N SER A 75 -4.14 -14.62 8.62
CA SER A 75 -5.33 -13.92 9.13
C SER A 75 -5.96 -12.95 8.13
N GLY A 76 -5.32 -12.70 6.97
CA GLY A 76 -5.81 -11.73 5.98
C GLY A 76 -4.67 -11.05 5.23
N PHE A 77 -4.72 -9.73 5.13
CA PHE A 77 -3.70 -8.92 4.46
C PHE A 77 -3.10 -7.89 5.40
N GLU A 78 -1.78 -7.70 5.28
CA GLU A 78 -1.06 -6.60 5.91
C GLU A 78 -0.62 -5.59 4.85
N PHE A 79 -0.73 -4.31 5.20
CA PHE A 79 -0.47 -3.19 4.31
C PHE A 79 0.68 -2.35 4.85
N GLU A 80 1.72 -2.16 4.04
CA GLU A 80 2.90 -1.37 4.44
C GLU A 80 3.24 -0.33 3.39
N LEU A 81 3.47 0.90 3.81
CA LEU A 81 4.05 1.93 2.96
C LEU A 81 5.57 1.76 2.94
N VAL A 82 6.12 1.50 1.76
CA VAL A 82 7.55 1.25 1.55
C VAL A 82 8.12 2.16 0.47
N SER A 83 9.41 2.48 0.58
CA SER A 83 10.16 3.20 -0.46
C SER A 83 11.16 2.24 -1.09
N ILE A 84 10.88 1.78 -2.31
CA ILE A 84 11.68 0.76 -2.99
C ILE A 84 12.18 1.23 -4.36
N PRO A 85 13.27 0.65 -4.89
CA PRO A 85 13.72 0.88 -6.25
C PRO A 85 12.66 0.53 -7.31
N LYS A 86 12.70 1.21 -8.46
CA LYS A 86 11.74 1.00 -9.57
C LYS A 86 11.67 -0.46 -10.05
N ASN A 87 12.80 -1.16 -10.07
CA ASN A 87 12.91 -2.55 -10.51
C ASN A 87 12.31 -3.57 -9.54
N GLU A 88 11.94 -3.15 -8.32
CA GLU A 88 11.26 -3.98 -7.31
C GLU A 88 9.75 -3.73 -7.27
N VAL A 89 9.23 -2.84 -8.12
CA VAL A 89 7.80 -2.57 -8.24
C VAL A 89 7.15 -3.68 -9.05
N ASP A 90 6.13 -4.32 -8.49
CA ASP A 90 5.35 -5.35 -9.18
C ASP A 90 4.29 -4.76 -10.09
N PHE A 91 3.59 -3.73 -9.61
CA PHE A 91 2.46 -3.13 -10.31
C PHE A 91 2.49 -1.61 -10.24
N TYR A 92 2.00 -0.97 -11.30
CA TYR A 92 1.74 0.46 -11.33
C TYR A 92 0.24 0.68 -11.36
N VAL A 93 -0.28 1.42 -10.39
CA VAL A 93 -1.68 1.82 -10.38
C VAL A 93 -1.89 2.82 -11.52
N SER A 94 -2.60 2.38 -12.56
CA SER A 94 -3.04 3.25 -13.64
C SER A 94 -4.20 4.10 -13.11
N ARG A 95 -4.07 5.42 -13.18
CA ARG A 95 -5.24 6.30 -13.00
C ARG A 95 -6.13 6.10 -14.22
N GLY A 96 -7.21 5.33 -14.03
CA GLY A 96 -8.33 5.26 -14.97
C GLY A 96 -9.03 6.61 -15.09
#